data_AF-A0A4R7LDE4-F1
#
_entry.id   AF-A0A4R7LDE4-F1
#
_cell.length_a   1.000
_cell.length_b   1.000
_cell.length_c   1.000
_cell.angle_alpha   90.00
_cell.angle_beta   90.00
_cell.angle_gamma   90.00
#
_symmetry.space_group_name_H-M   'P 1'
#
loop_
_entity.id
_entity.type
_entity.pdbx_description
1 polymer ?
#
loop_
_entity_poly.entity_id
_entity_poly.type
_entity_poly.pdbx_seq_one_letter_code
_entity_poly.pdbx_strand_id
1 'polypeptide(L)'
;MTKALVVVAVTIAVLSALYVWRSSSHKPLGQEAFDALYEAPAPKPPQTMNAMHLGHSLVSHDMPELLVQLSDGRYHYNSQLGWGTFLKAHWDPDTPINGFEDSNGHPQFRDAHEAIASGEYDAIILTEAVEIRDSIKYMDSAKMLHNWATKARANNPDVRVYFYETWHDLDDPEGWLERLDRDLEMYWEGAILRPALNLDDNPQPIYVIPAGQVMARFVREIEKRGGVGPIKSRTDLFSDTIHFNAYGAYLVALTHFAVLYQTSPVGLPHNLVKFDGTPAPDPGPEAAKLMQEIVWDVVTRYSRTGVPQQN
;
A
#
# COMPACT_ATOMS: atom_id res chain seq x y z
N MET A 1 16.90 -5.37 -34.65
CA MET A 1 16.43 -4.11 -34.02
C MET A 1 16.14 -4.25 -32.51
N THR A 2 15.94 -5.45 -31.98
CA THR A 2 15.50 -5.68 -30.58
C THR A 2 16.57 -5.46 -29.50
N LYS A 3 17.86 -5.77 -29.76
CA LYS A 3 18.91 -5.64 -28.74
C LYS A 3 19.29 -4.20 -28.41
N ALA A 4 19.24 -3.29 -29.39
CA ALA A 4 19.60 -1.89 -29.20
C ALA A 4 18.57 -1.13 -28.35
N LEU A 5 17.28 -1.41 -28.56
CA LEU A 5 16.19 -0.86 -27.75
C LEU A 5 16.25 -1.32 -26.29
N VAL A 6 16.56 -2.60 -26.05
CA VAL A 6 16.73 -3.14 -24.69
C VAL A 6 17.91 -2.49 -23.97
N VAL A 7 19.05 -2.30 -24.64
CA VAL A 7 20.22 -1.64 -24.03
C VAL A 7 19.94 -0.17 -23.69
N VAL A 8 19.23 0.56 -24.56
CA VAL A 8 18.86 1.96 -24.29
C VAL A 8 17.87 2.05 -23.12
N ALA A 9 16.84 1.21 -23.07
CA ALA A 9 15.87 1.19 -21.97
C ALA A 9 16.53 0.86 -20.62
N VAL A 10 17.41 -0.15 -20.58
CA VAL A 10 18.16 -0.51 -19.35
C VAL A 10 19.09 0.62 -18.92
N THR A 11 19.75 1.29 -19.86
CA THR A 11 20.66 2.41 -19.53
C THR A 11 19.89 3.61 -18.98
N ILE A 12 18.73 3.93 -19.55
CA ILE A 12 17.87 5.02 -19.06
C ILE A 12 17.35 4.68 -17.65
N ALA A 13 16.88 3.45 -17.42
CA ALA A 13 16.41 3.00 -16.11
C ALA A 13 17.51 3.03 -15.03
N VAL A 14 18.73 2.63 -15.37
CA VAL A 14 19.88 2.69 -14.43
C VAL A 14 20.29 4.15 -14.16
N LEU A 15 20.27 5.02 -15.16
CA LEU A 15 20.61 6.44 -14.98
C LEU A 15 19.53 7.19 -14.20
N SER A 16 18.24 6.89 -14.41
CA SER A 16 17.15 7.46 -13.62
C SER A 16 17.19 6.97 -12.18
N ALA A 17 17.44 5.68 -11.94
CA ALA A 17 17.66 5.12 -10.60
C ALA A 17 18.84 5.80 -9.87
N LEU A 18 19.99 5.95 -10.54
CA LEU A 18 21.16 6.63 -9.97
C LEU A 18 20.92 8.11 -9.69
N TYR A 19 20.16 8.79 -10.55
CA TYR A 19 19.81 10.20 -10.35
C TYR A 19 18.84 10.38 -9.19
N VAL A 20 17.79 9.56 -9.11
CA VAL A 20 16.81 9.57 -8.01
C VAL A 20 17.48 9.20 -6.69
N TRP A 21 18.37 8.21 -6.69
CA TRP A 21 19.15 7.83 -5.52
C TRP A 21 20.07 8.96 -5.03
N ARG A 22 20.66 9.73 -5.96
CA ARG A 22 21.44 10.93 -5.62
C ARG A 22 20.58 12.12 -5.16
N SER A 23 19.31 12.19 -5.59
CA SER A 23 18.39 13.25 -5.17
C SER A 23 17.67 12.92 -3.87
N SER A 24 17.59 11.65 -3.46
CA SER A 24 17.13 11.29 -2.12
C SER A 24 18.10 11.89 -1.10
N SER A 25 17.58 12.83 -0.32
CA SER A 25 18.35 13.65 0.63
C SER A 25 18.88 12.85 1.83
N HIS A 26 18.45 11.58 1.98
CA HIS A 26 18.73 10.75 3.15
C HIS A 26 19.38 9.44 2.74
N LYS A 27 20.46 9.07 3.45
CA LYS A 27 21.13 7.79 3.22
C LYS A 27 20.22 6.64 3.65
N PRO A 28 20.09 5.57 2.84
CA PRO A 28 19.31 4.40 3.24
C PRO A 28 19.99 3.63 4.37
N LEU A 29 19.18 3.03 5.24
CA LEU A 29 19.64 2.03 6.21
C LEU A 29 20.35 0.89 5.46
N GLY A 30 21.47 0.40 6.01
CA GLY A 30 22.21 -0.73 5.45
C GLY A 30 21.32 -1.98 5.31
N GLN A 31 21.54 -2.78 4.26
CA GLN A 31 20.66 -3.91 3.93
C GLN A 31 20.54 -4.93 5.09
N GLU A 32 21.66 -5.31 5.71
CA GLU A 32 21.68 -6.25 6.84
C GLU A 32 20.89 -5.72 8.04
N ALA A 33 21.07 -4.44 8.39
CA ALA A 33 20.30 -3.81 9.47
C ALA A 33 18.81 -3.68 9.11
N PHE A 34 18.49 -3.43 7.84
CA PHE A 34 17.11 -3.39 7.35
C PHE A 34 16.46 -4.78 7.44
N ASP A 35 17.13 -5.84 6.97
CA ASP A 35 16.63 -7.21 7.04
C ASP A 35 16.41 -7.68 8.49
N ALA A 36 17.32 -7.33 9.39
CA ALA A 36 17.24 -7.66 10.81
C ALA A 36 15.96 -7.13 11.50
N LEU A 37 15.41 -5.99 11.03
CA LEU A 37 14.15 -5.44 11.58
C LEU A 37 12.93 -6.32 11.32
N TYR A 38 13.00 -7.25 10.36
CA TYR A 38 11.87 -8.08 9.91
C TYR A 38 12.12 -9.58 10.10
N GLU A 39 13.18 -9.97 10.83
CA GLU A 39 13.40 -11.38 11.21
C GLU A 39 12.30 -11.88 12.16
N ALA A 40 11.83 -11.00 13.05
CA ALA A 40 10.67 -11.24 13.90
C ALA A 40 9.39 -10.74 13.20
N PRO A 41 8.27 -11.49 13.31
CA PRO A 41 6.98 -10.99 12.83
C PRO A 41 6.54 -9.75 13.62
N ALA A 42 5.64 -8.98 13.03
CA ALA A 42 4.99 -7.87 13.70
C ALA A 42 4.26 -8.34 14.98
N PRO A 43 4.12 -7.46 16.00
CA PRO A 43 3.36 -7.77 17.20
C PRO A 43 1.98 -8.35 16.85
N LYS A 44 1.55 -9.34 17.65
CA LYS A 44 0.27 -10.02 17.43
C LYS A 44 -0.87 -8.98 17.36
N PRO A 45 -1.72 -9.03 16.33
CA PRO A 45 -2.80 -8.07 16.19
C PRO A 45 -3.84 -8.22 17.31
N PRO A 46 -4.49 -7.11 17.72
CA PRO A 46 -5.65 -7.19 18.59
C PRO A 46 -6.83 -7.85 17.86
N GLN A 47 -7.81 -8.34 18.63
CA GLN A 47 -9.01 -8.94 18.06
C GLN A 47 -9.88 -7.91 17.33
N THR A 48 -10.01 -6.71 17.90
CA THR A 48 -10.64 -5.53 17.31
C THR A 48 -9.57 -4.51 17.02
N MET A 49 -9.65 -3.81 15.90
CA MET A 49 -8.62 -2.88 15.46
C MET A 49 -9.19 -1.52 15.10
N ASN A 50 -8.66 -0.47 15.71
CA ASN A 50 -8.84 0.90 15.27
C ASN A 50 -7.66 1.29 14.38
N ALA A 51 -7.93 1.74 13.16
CA ALA A 51 -6.90 2.10 12.21
C ALA A 51 -7.11 3.48 11.59
N MET A 52 -6.01 4.15 11.26
CA MET A 52 -6.04 5.41 10.51
C MET A 52 -5.41 5.20 9.13
N HIS A 53 -6.14 5.54 8.07
CA HIS A 53 -5.64 5.58 6.70
C HIS A 53 -5.30 7.00 6.29
N LEU A 54 -4.06 7.23 5.89
CA LEU A 54 -3.59 8.51 5.38
C LEU A 54 -3.03 8.36 3.97
N GLY A 55 -3.56 9.11 3.01
CA GLY A 55 -3.08 9.06 1.64
C GLY A 55 -4.05 9.66 0.63
N HIS A 56 -4.34 8.90 -0.43
CA HIS A 56 -5.00 9.45 -1.61
C HIS A 56 -6.01 8.49 -2.23
N SER A 57 -6.50 8.82 -3.43
CA SER A 57 -7.54 8.08 -4.15
C SER A 57 -7.29 6.57 -4.33
N LEU A 58 -6.05 6.08 -4.25
CA LEU A 58 -5.73 4.64 -4.32
C LEU A 58 -5.93 3.89 -2.98
N VAL A 59 -6.33 4.60 -1.93
CA VAL A 59 -6.97 4.01 -0.75
C VAL A 59 -8.46 3.78 -1.02
N SER A 60 -9.12 4.70 -1.73
CA SER A 60 -10.58 4.76 -1.96
C SER A 60 -11.43 4.79 -0.68
N HIS A 61 -12.74 5.04 -0.82
CA HIS A 61 -13.71 4.84 0.25
C HIS A 61 -14.16 3.37 0.38
N ASP A 62 -14.19 2.63 -0.74
CA ASP A 62 -14.71 1.27 -0.76
C ASP A 62 -13.79 0.30 -0.01
N MET A 63 -12.48 0.35 -0.25
CA MET A 63 -11.55 -0.66 0.30
C MET A 63 -11.61 -0.77 1.84
N PRO A 64 -11.53 0.33 2.63
CA PRO A 64 -11.66 0.22 4.08
C PRO A 64 -13.03 -0.33 4.52
N GLU A 65 -14.11 -0.04 3.79
CA GLU A 65 -15.45 -0.56 4.09
C GLU A 65 -15.58 -2.06 3.79
N LEU A 66 -14.97 -2.54 2.70
CA LEU A 66 -14.88 -3.97 2.42
C LEU A 66 -14.09 -4.67 3.53
N LEU A 67 -13.05 -4.05 4.05
CA LEU A 67 -12.25 -4.58 5.16
C LEU A 67 -13.05 -4.69 6.48
N VAL A 68 -13.97 -3.76 6.76
CA VAL A 68 -14.92 -3.88 7.89
C VAL A 68 -15.68 -5.20 7.78
N GLN A 69 -16.25 -5.50 6.61
CA GLN A 69 -17.03 -6.72 6.39
C GLN A 69 -16.17 -7.98 6.42
N LEU A 70 -14.97 -7.95 5.80
CA LEU A 70 -14.03 -9.07 5.81
C LEU A 70 -13.55 -9.45 7.22
N SER A 71 -13.52 -8.47 8.13
CA SER A 71 -13.17 -8.68 9.53
C SER A 71 -14.34 -9.04 10.44
N ASP A 72 -15.55 -9.22 9.89
CA ASP A 72 -16.79 -9.42 10.65
C ASP A 72 -17.05 -8.27 11.63
N GLY A 73 -16.86 -7.02 11.16
CA GLY A 73 -17.10 -5.80 11.94
C GLY A 73 -16.05 -5.47 13.00
N ARG A 74 -14.96 -6.24 13.10
CA ARG A 74 -13.88 -6.01 14.08
C ARG A 74 -12.89 -4.91 13.68
N TYR A 75 -12.95 -4.45 12.43
CA TYR A 75 -12.15 -3.35 11.93
C TYR A 75 -12.94 -2.05 12.00
N HIS A 76 -12.35 -1.04 12.63
CA HIS A 76 -12.85 0.33 12.66
C HIS A 76 -11.78 1.23 12.04
N TYR A 77 -12.20 2.22 11.26
CA TYR A 77 -11.24 3.11 10.61
C TYR A 77 -11.66 4.57 10.67
N ASN A 78 -10.64 5.41 10.65
CA ASN A 78 -10.74 6.76 10.15
C ASN A 78 -9.84 6.92 8.92
N SER A 79 -10.11 7.96 8.13
CA SER A 79 -9.28 8.30 6.98
C SER A 79 -9.16 9.80 6.77
N GLN A 80 -8.04 10.21 6.17
CA GLN A 80 -7.90 11.52 5.54
C GLN A 80 -7.27 11.32 4.17
N LEU A 81 -7.99 11.71 3.12
CA LEU A 81 -7.62 11.45 1.74
C LEU A 81 -7.58 12.73 0.89
N GLY A 82 -6.97 12.64 -0.29
CA GLY A 82 -7.10 13.61 -1.36
C GLY A 82 -6.76 13.01 -2.72
N TRP A 83 -6.79 13.81 -3.78
CA TRP A 83 -6.49 13.35 -5.13
C TRP A 83 -4.98 13.39 -5.38
N GLY A 84 -4.37 12.22 -5.60
CA GLY A 84 -2.92 12.09 -5.82
C GLY A 84 -2.07 12.77 -4.73
N THR A 85 -2.58 12.81 -3.50
CA THR A 85 -2.01 13.62 -2.42
C THR A 85 -0.77 12.99 -1.82
N PHE A 86 0.31 13.78 -1.76
CA PHE A 86 1.58 13.39 -1.17
C PHE A 86 1.53 13.38 0.36
N LEU A 87 2.34 12.53 1.01
CA LEU A 87 2.44 12.51 2.49
C LEU A 87 2.80 13.87 3.08
N LYS A 88 3.59 14.67 2.36
CA LYS A 88 3.99 16.02 2.74
C LYS A 88 2.82 16.99 2.86
N ALA A 89 1.88 16.93 1.92
CA ALA A 89 0.71 17.80 1.92
C ALA A 89 -0.22 17.53 3.11
N HIS A 90 -0.26 16.28 3.60
CA HIS A 90 -0.96 15.97 4.84
C HIS A 90 -0.25 16.50 6.09
N TRP A 91 1.08 16.63 6.04
CA TRP A 91 1.91 17.06 7.18
C TRP A 91 1.96 18.58 7.32
N ASP A 92 1.99 19.30 6.20
CA ASP A 92 2.09 20.75 6.19
C ASP A 92 0.67 21.37 6.26
N PRO A 93 0.26 21.99 7.39
CA PRO A 93 -1.12 22.45 7.59
C PRO A 93 -1.55 23.57 6.62
N ASP A 94 -0.56 24.28 6.06
CA ASP A 94 -0.78 25.37 5.11
C ASP A 94 -0.79 24.88 3.65
N THR A 95 -0.53 23.59 3.39
CA THR A 95 -0.52 23.03 2.04
C THR A 95 -1.93 22.55 1.69
N PRO A 96 -2.56 23.11 0.64
CA PRO A 96 -3.87 22.64 0.20
C PRO A 96 -3.80 21.19 -0.29
N ILE A 97 -4.80 20.40 0.09
CA ILE A 97 -5.01 19.05 -0.43
C ILE A 97 -6.08 19.11 -1.52
N ASN A 98 -5.73 18.70 -2.74
CA ASN A 98 -6.68 18.66 -3.85
C ASN A 98 -7.78 17.63 -3.58
N GLY A 99 -9.04 18.00 -3.85
CA GLY A 99 -10.19 17.13 -3.64
C GLY A 99 -10.45 16.78 -2.16
N PHE A 100 -9.96 17.58 -1.21
CA PHE A 100 -10.09 17.29 0.22
C PHE A 100 -11.55 17.19 0.66
N GLU A 101 -12.40 18.16 0.33
CA GLU A 101 -13.82 18.14 0.73
C GLU A 101 -14.55 16.92 0.15
N ASP A 102 -14.34 16.63 -1.13
CA ASP A 102 -14.94 15.48 -1.82
C ASP A 102 -14.48 14.15 -1.22
N SER A 103 -13.20 14.05 -0.87
CA SER A 103 -12.61 12.82 -0.34
C SER A 103 -12.93 12.60 1.15
N ASN A 104 -13.32 13.64 1.89
CA ASN A 104 -13.44 13.61 3.35
C ASN A 104 -14.83 14.01 3.87
N GLY A 105 -15.81 14.22 2.99
CA GLY A 105 -17.20 14.56 3.34
C GLY A 105 -18.01 13.38 3.91
N HIS A 106 -17.42 12.55 4.77
CA HIS A 106 -18.03 11.32 5.27
C HIS A 106 -17.77 11.08 6.77
N PRO A 107 -18.59 10.26 7.47
CA PRO A 107 -18.52 10.14 8.94
C PRO A 107 -17.20 9.59 9.51
N GLN A 108 -16.46 8.82 8.72
CA GLN A 108 -15.17 8.23 9.10
C GLN A 108 -13.99 9.20 8.89
N PHE A 109 -14.21 10.38 8.31
CA PHE A 109 -13.14 11.38 8.22
C PHE A 109 -12.67 11.82 9.60
N ARG A 110 -11.35 11.96 9.74
CA ARG A 110 -10.73 12.65 10.87
C ARG A 110 -9.45 13.35 10.40
N ASP A 111 -9.19 14.54 10.91
CA ASP A 111 -7.93 15.24 10.65
C ASP A 111 -6.73 14.37 11.06
N ALA A 112 -5.75 14.24 10.17
CA ALA A 112 -4.65 13.29 10.38
C ALA A 112 -3.75 13.64 11.56
N HIS A 113 -3.54 14.92 11.84
CA HIS A 113 -2.73 15.33 12.98
C HIS A 113 -3.46 15.12 14.30
N GLU A 114 -4.76 15.43 14.35
CA GLU A 114 -5.62 15.16 15.50
C GLU A 114 -5.71 13.65 15.77
N ALA A 115 -6.03 12.87 14.73
CA ALA A 115 -6.15 11.42 14.81
C ALA A 115 -4.86 10.78 15.35
N ILE A 116 -3.73 11.05 14.72
CA ILE A 116 -2.47 10.39 15.10
C ILE A 116 -1.99 10.86 16.49
N ALA A 117 -2.28 12.11 16.88
CA ALA A 117 -1.95 12.61 18.21
C ALA A 117 -2.83 12.03 19.34
N SER A 118 -3.99 11.43 19.03
CA SER A 118 -4.87 10.87 20.06
C SER A 118 -4.30 9.60 20.71
N GLY A 119 -3.45 8.86 19.99
CA GLY A 119 -2.90 7.57 20.45
C GLY A 119 -3.92 6.42 20.46
N GLU A 120 -5.12 6.61 19.91
CA GLU A 120 -6.24 5.64 19.99
C GLU A 120 -6.17 4.49 18.95
N TYR A 121 -5.22 4.56 18.02
CA TYR A 121 -5.11 3.63 16.89
C TYR A 121 -4.13 2.51 17.19
N ASP A 122 -4.52 1.28 16.83
CA ASP A 122 -3.69 0.08 16.85
C ASP A 122 -2.81 -0.05 15.60
N ALA A 123 -3.21 0.63 14.52
CA ALA A 123 -2.51 0.64 13.24
C ALA A 123 -2.63 2.01 12.54
N ILE A 124 -1.51 2.50 12.00
CA ILE A 124 -1.49 3.65 11.08
C ILE A 124 -1.03 3.16 9.72
N ILE A 125 -1.82 3.40 8.69
CA ILE A 125 -1.55 3.00 7.30
C ILE A 125 -1.29 4.27 6.50
N LEU A 126 -0.09 4.37 5.94
CA LEU A 126 0.40 5.52 5.19
C LEU A 126 0.69 5.07 3.75
N THR A 127 0.27 5.83 2.75
CA THR A 127 0.74 5.64 1.36
C THR A 127 1.29 6.94 0.81
N GLU A 128 2.36 6.84 0.02
CA GLU A 128 2.87 7.96 -0.76
C GLU A 128 2.20 8.00 -2.13
N ALA A 129 2.07 9.19 -2.70
CA ALA A 129 1.51 9.36 -4.03
C ALA A 129 2.40 8.74 -5.12
N VAL A 130 1.74 8.34 -6.21
CA VAL A 130 2.36 8.03 -7.49
C VAL A 130 2.11 9.21 -8.46
N GLU A 131 3.03 9.58 -9.33
CA GLU A 131 4.27 8.89 -9.68
C GLU A 131 5.36 8.94 -8.60
N ILE A 132 5.85 7.76 -8.19
CA ILE A 132 6.70 7.56 -7.01
C ILE A 132 8.04 8.29 -7.13
N ARG A 133 8.59 8.40 -8.35
CA ARG A 133 9.85 9.13 -8.60
C ARG A 133 9.71 10.63 -8.33
N ASP A 134 8.57 11.22 -8.67
CA ASP A 134 8.32 12.63 -8.40
C ASP A 134 8.12 12.87 -6.90
N SER A 135 7.41 11.98 -6.22
CA SER A 135 7.30 11.99 -4.75
C SER A 135 8.67 11.98 -4.08
N ILE A 136 9.54 11.03 -4.45
CA ILE A 136 10.91 10.93 -3.91
C ILE A 136 11.71 12.20 -4.19
N LYS A 137 11.58 12.76 -5.40
CA LYS A 137 12.39 13.90 -5.83
C LYS A 137 11.99 15.22 -5.18
N TYR A 138 10.71 15.45 -4.94
CA TYR A 138 10.19 16.77 -4.58
C TYR A 138 9.50 16.85 -3.22
N MET A 139 9.10 15.72 -2.63
CA MET A 139 8.15 15.70 -1.51
C MET A 139 8.73 15.17 -0.20
N ASP A 140 10.06 15.02 -0.12
CA ASP A 140 10.75 14.55 1.10
C ASP A 140 10.14 13.25 1.66
N SER A 141 9.67 12.34 0.79
CA SER A 141 8.84 11.19 1.15
C SER A 141 9.39 10.36 2.32
N ALA A 142 10.71 10.09 2.34
CA ALA A 142 11.35 9.38 3.45
C ALA A 142 11.20 10.12 4.79
N LYS A 143 11.42 11.44 4.79
CA LYS A 143 11.27 12.27 5.99
C LYS A 143 9.82 12.34 6.43
N MET A 144 8.87 12.43 5.50
CA MET A 144 7.44 12.47 5.84
C MET A 144 6.96 11.13 6.41
N LEU A 145 7.36 10.01 5.81
CA LEU A 145 7.09 8.67 6.35
C LEU A 145 7.64 8.53 7.78
N HIS A 146 8.90 8.93 8.00
CA HIS A 146 9.51 8.95 9.34
C HIS A 146 8.73 9.84 10.30
N ASN A 147 8.45 11.10 9.93
CA ASN A 147 7.76 12.06 10.80
C ASN A 147 6.39 11.55 11.27
N TRP A 148 5.60 10.97 10.37
CA TRP A 148 4.31 10.38 10.72
C TRP A 148 4.45 9.16 11.63
N ALA A 149 5.40 8.27 11.34
CA ALA A 149 5.67 7.10 12.19
C ALA A 149 6.13 7.52 13.60
N THR A 150 7.04 8.48 13.69
CA THR A 150 7.53 9.06 14.96
C THR A 150 6.40 9.72 15.73
N LYS A 151 5.54 10.50 15.06
CA LYS A 151 4.38 11.14 15.71
C LYS A 151 3.40 10.12 16.26
N ALA A 152 3.14 9.03 15.54
CA ALA A 152 2.27 7.95 16.02
C ALA A 152 2.87 7.27 17.26
N ARG A 153 4.15 6.86 17.19
CA ARG A 153 4.85 6.15 18.28
C ARG A 153 5.04 7.01 19.52
N ALA A 154 5.15 8.33 19.38
CA ALA A 154 5.23 9.26 20.51
C ALA A 154 3.95 9.27 21.37
N ASN A 155 2.78 8.96 20.77
CA ASN A 155 1.49 8.96 21.47
C ASN A 155 1.00 7.54 21.80
N ASN A 156 1.40 6.54 21.01
CA ASN A 156 1.19 5.12 21.29
C ASN A 156 2.45 4.32 20.94
N PRO A 157 3.31 3.96 21.91
CA PRO A 157 4.55 3.21 21.65
C PRO A 157 4.34 1.83 21.04
N ASP A 158 3.15 1.24 21.19
CA ASP A 158 2.82 -0.10 20.68
C ASP A 158 2.12 -0.06 19.30
N VAL A 159 1.94 1.14 18.72
CA VAL A 159 1.26 1.29 17.43
C VAL A 159 2.03 0.61 16.30
N ARG A 160 1.32 -0.12 15.45
CA ARG A 160 1.90 -0.72 14.25
C ARG A 160 1.78 0.29 13.11
N VAL A 161 2.90 0.61 12.46
CA VAL A 161 2.94 1.53 11.33
C VAL A 161 3.15 0.74 10.05
N TYR A 162 2.32 0.99 9.05
CA TYR A 162 2.34 0.33 7.76
C TYR A 162 2.54 1.34 6.64
N PHE A 163 3.43 1.02 5.71
CA PHE A 163 3.59 1.69 4.43
C PHE A 163 2.88 0.87 3.35
N TYR A 164 1.82 1.42 2.80
CA TYR A 164 0.98 0.79 1.79
C TYR A 164 1.58 1.06 0.41
N GLU A 165 2.12 0.02 -0.22
CA GLU A 165 2.65 0.06 -1.58
C GLU A 165 1.50 0.01 -2.60
N THR A 166 1.47 1.02 -3.45
CA THR A 166 0.50 1.17 -4.54
C THR A 166 1.19 0.94 -5.90
N TRP A 167 0.50 1.27 -6.99
CA TRP A 167 0.91 1.03 -8.36
C TRP A 167 0.75 2.30 -9.19
N HIS A 168 1.42 2.33 -10.34
CA HIS A 168 1.34 3.38 -11.35
C HIS A 168 0.36 2.98 -12.47
N ASP A 169 0.20 3.85 -13.48
CA ASP A 169 -0.74 3.66 -14.58
C ASP A 169 -0.51 2.37 -15.40
N LEU A 170 -1.60 1.71 -15.78
CA LEU A 170 -1.61 0.49 -16.60
C LEU A 170 -0.92 0.66 -17.96
N ASP A 171 -0.94 1.87 -18.52
CA ASP A 171 -0.37 2.22 -19.82
C ASP A 171 1.00 2.92 -19.71
N ASP A 172 1.65 2.85 -18.56
CA ASP A 172 3.01 3.37 -18.38
C ASP A 172 3.97 2.79 -19.43
N PRO A 173 4.77 3.65 -20.10
CA PRO A 173 5.62 3.24 -21.22
C PRO A 173 6.74 2.27 -20.85
N GLU A 174 7.12 2.17 -19.57
CA GLU A 174 8.10 1.19 -19.07
C GLU A 174 7.47 -0.18 -18.76
N GLY A 175 6.14 -0.30 -18.86
CA GLY A 175 5.38 -1.51 -18.61
C GLY A 175 4.92 -1.64 -17.16
N TRP A 176 3.63 -1.89 -16.98
CA TRP A 176 3.01 -1.95 -15.65
C TRP A 176 3.57 -3.05 -14.75
N LEU A 177 3.72 -4.27 -15.27
CA LEU A 177 4.28 -5.39 -14.49
C LEU A 177 5.78 -5.20 -14.23
N GLU A 178 6.51 -4.69 -15.23
CA GLU A 178 7.95 -4.51 -15.17
C GLU A 178 8.35 -3.44 -14.16
N ARG A 179 7.56 -2.38 -14.04
CA ARG A 179 7.73 -1.34 -13.00
C ARG A 179 7.39 -1.90 -11.62
N LEU A 180 6.29 -2.65 -11.46
CA LEU A 180 5.97 -3.28 -10.16
C LEU A 180 7.06 -4.24 -9.66
N ASP A 181 7.73 -4.97 -10.55
CA ASP A 181 8.86 -5.82 -10.17
C ASP A 181 10.09 -5.04 -9.68
N ARG A 182 10.31 -3.82 -10.19
CA ARG A 182 11.51 -3.02 -9.89
C ARG A 182 11.29 -2.03 -8.76
N ASP A 183 10.14 -1.37 -8.76
CA ASP A 183 9.90 -0.17 -7.98
C ASP A 183 9.78 -0.47 -6.48
N LEU A 184 9.33 -1.67 -6.10
CA LEU A 184 9.27 -2.07 -4.69
C LEU A 184 10.65 -1.95 -4.04
N GLU A 185 11.64 -2.68 -4.55
CA GLU A 185 13.00 -2.66 -3.98
C GLU A 185 13.66 -1.30 -4.19
N MET A 186 13.51 -0.71 -5.38
CA MET A 186 14.25 0.48 -5.77
C MET A 186 13.73 1.76 -5.10
N TYR A 187 12.41 1.96 -5.11
CA TYR A 187 11.79 3.23 -4.74
C TYR A 187 11.07 3.13 -3.40
N TRP A 188 10.12 2.21 -3.26
CA TRP A 188 9.35 2.06 -2.02
C TRP A 188 10.25 1.67 -0.84
N GLU A 189 11.08 0.64 -0.99
CA GLU A 189 12.06 0.23 0.01
C GLU A 189 13.31 1.12 -0.01
N GLY A 190 14.01 1.15 -1.15
CA GLY A 190 15.34 1.71 -1.28
C GLY A 190 15.43 3.24 -1.12
N ALA A 191 14.41 3.96 -1.57
CA ALA A 191 14.44 5.42 -1.60
C ALA A 191 13.52 6.10 -0.57
N ILE A 192 12.54 5.39 -0.01
CA ILE A 192 11.61 5.92 1.00
C ILE A 192 11.77 5.22 2.34
N LEU A 193 11.42 3.93 2.44
CA LEU A 193 11.37 3.21 3.70
C LEU A 193 12.74 3.11 4.40
N ARG A 194 13.78 2.65 3.69
CA ARG A 194 15.12 2.51 4.27
C ARG A 194 15.72 3.85 4.70
N PRO A 195 15.62 4.93 3.92
CA PRO A 195 16.05 6.24 4.41
C PRO A 195 15.20 6.77 5.56
N ALA A 196 13.88 6.51 5.59
CA ALA A 196 13.00 6.89 6.71
C ALA A 196 13.42 6.22 8.02
N LEU A 197 13.73 4.92 7.97
CA LEU A 197 14.22 4.16 9.13
C LEU A 197 15.59 4.65 9.59
N ASN A 198 16.47 5.04 8.66
CA ASN A 198 17.82 5.51 8.98
C ASN A 198 17.88 6.90 9.62
N LEU A 199 16.73 7.56 9.80
CA LEU A 199 16.62 8.81 10.56
C LEU A 199 16.59 8.59 12.07
N ASP A 200 16.33 7.36 12.52
CA ASP A 200 16.37 6.97 13.94
C ASP A 200 17.70 6.31 14.30
N ASP A 201 18.25 6.62 15.47
CA ASP A 201 19.42 5.92 16.02
C ASP A 201 19.11 4.45 16.35
N ASN A 202 17.86 4.15 16.72
CA ASN A 202 17.36 2.81 17.01
C ASN A 202 16.03 2.59 16.25
N PRO A 203 16.09 2.22 14.96
CA PRO A 203 14.90 2.13 14.13
C PRO A 203 13.95 1.03 14.61
N GLN A 204 12.66 1.32 14.56
CA GLN A 204 11.60 0.32 14.70
C GLN A 204 10.97 0.03 13.34
N PRO A 205 10.60 -1.24 13.04
CA PRO A 205 10.06 -1.62 11.74
C PRO A 205 8.79 -0.81 11.39
N ILE A 206 8.77 -0.29 10.16
CA ILE A 206 7.55 0.10 9.47
C ILE A 206 7.25 -1.04 8.50
N TYR A 207 6.11 -1.69 8.65
CA TYR A 207 5.75 -2.85 7.83
C TYR A 207 5.17 -2.43 6.49
N VAL A 208 5.12 -3.32 5.51
CA VAL A 208 4.63 -3.02 4.16
C VAL A 208 3.32 -3.75 3.87
N ILE A 209 2.35 -3.07 3.31
CA ILE A 209 1.16 -3.68 2.70
C ILE A 209 1.39 -3.73 1.18
N PRO A 210 1.73 -4.88 0.59
CA PRO A 210 2.30 -4.98 -0.76
C PRO A 210 1.22 -5.15 -1.84
N ALA A 211 0.29 -4.21 -1.97
CA ALA A 211 -0.85 -4.43 -2.85
C ALA A 211 -0.49 -4.39 -4.33
N GLY A 212 0.46 -3.56 -4.75
CA GLY A 212 1.00 -3.59 -6.11
C GLY A 212 1.56 -4.98 -6.45
N GLN A 213 2.29 -5.59 -5.53
CA GLN A 213 2.81 -6.96 -5.71
C GLN A 213 1.71 -8.02 -5.79
N VAL A 214 0.68 -7.91 -4.94
CA VAL A 214 -0.50 -8.80 -5.00
C VAL A 214 -1.21 -8.64 -6.34
N MET A 215 -1.43 -7.40 -6.81
CA MET A 215 -2.04 -7.15 -8.11
C MET A 215 -1.19 -7.74 -9.24
N ALA A 216 0.13 -7.53 -9.25
CA ALA A 216 1.02 -8.09 -10.25
C ALA A 216 0.95 -9.63 -10.29
N ARG A 217 0.98 -10.28 -9.10
CA ARG A 217 0.89 -11.74 -8.99
C ARG A 217 -0.46 -12.28 -9.48
N PHE A 218 -1.55 -11.60 -9.16
CA PHE A 218 -2.90 -11.96 -9.62
C PHE A 218 -3.05 -11.75 -11.12
N VAL A 219 -2.63 -10.59 -11.65
CA VAL A 219 -2.65 -10.27 -13.09
C VAL A 219 -1.90 -11.32 -13.90
N ARG A 220 -0.68 -11.70 -13.48
CA ARG A 220 0.09 -12.77 -14.14
C ARG A 220 -0.66 -14.10 -14.18
N GLU A 221 -1.37 -14.43 -13.10
CA GLU A 221 -2.13 -15.66 -13.02
C GLU A 221 -3.35 -15.65 -13.95
N ILE A 222 -4.14 -14.58 -13.92
CA ILE A 222 -5.34 -14.49 -14.77
C ILE A 222 -4.96 -14.44 -16.25
N GLU A 223 -3.88 -13.73 -16.62
CA GLU A 223 -3.42 -13.66 -18.02
C GLU A 223 -2.92 -15.03 -18.50
N LYS A 224 -2.21 -15.77 -17.64
CA LYS A 224 -1.80 -17.14 -17.94
C LYS A 224 -2.98 -18.10 -18.14
N ARG A 225 -4.08 -17.90 -17.41
CA ARG A 225 -5.30 -18.73 -17.48
C ARG A 225 -6.25 -18.33 -18.61
N GLY A 226 -6.13 -17.11 -19.14
CA GLY A 226 -7.12 -16.52 -20.05
C GLY A 226 -8.36 -15.97 -19.31
N GLY A 227 -8.19 -15.57 -18.05
CA GLY A 227 -9.25 -15.05 -17.17
C GLY A 227 -9.74 -16.06 -16.13
N VAL A 228 -10.48 -15.55 -15.15
CA VAL A 228 -11.15 -16.31 -14.07
C VAL A 228 -12.44 -15.60 -13.69
N GLY A 229 -13.57 -16.32 -13.67
CA GLY A 229 -14.88 -15.70 -13.39
C GLY A 229 -15.16 -14.50 -14.32
N PRO A 230 -15.59 -13.32 -13.80
CA PRO A 230 -15.81 -12.11 -14.59
C PRO A 230 -14.53 -11.36 -14.96
N ILE A 231 -13.37 -11.71 -14.38
CA ILE A 231 -12.10 -11.00 -14.56
C ILE A 231 -11.31 -11.67 -15.68
N LYS A 232 -11.16 -11.01 -16.83
CA LYS A 232 -10.51 -11.56 -18.04
C LYS A 232 -9.10 -11.05 -18.25
N SER A 233 -8.81 -9.86 -17.77
CA SER A 233 -7.51 -9.21 -17.89
C SER A 233 -7.30 -8.21 -16.76
N ARG A 234 -6.10 -7.60 -16.70
CA ARG A 234 -5.80 -6.58 -15.69
C ARG A 234 -6.77 -5.41 -15.69
N THR A 235 -7.27 -4.98 -16.85
CA THR A 235 -8.16 -3.82 -16.95
C THR A 235 -9.48 -4.04 -16.22
N ASP A 236 -9.90 -5.29 -16.02
CA ASP A 236 -11.13 -5.62 -15.30
C ASP A 236 -11.00 -5.35 -13.79
N LEU A 237 -9.80 -5.05 -13.27
CA LEU A 237 -9.58 -4.62 -11.88
C LEU A 237 -9.68 -3.10 -11.70
N PHE A 238 -9.78 -2.34 -12.78
CA PHE A 238 -9.68 -0.88 -12.77
C PHE A 238 -10.92 -0.22 -13.38
N SER A 239 -11.21 1.01 -12.94
CA SER A 239 -12.21 1.88 -13.56
C SER A 239 -11.60 2.77 -14.65
N ASP A 240 -10.30 3.05 -14.54
CA ASP A 240 -9.49 3.77 -15.52
C ASP A 240 -8.08 3.15 -15.58
N THR A 241 -7.04 3.92 -15.91
CA THR A 241 -5.67 3.39 -15.99
C THR A 241 -4.99 3.23 -14.62
N ILE A 242 -5.54 3.76 -13.53
CA ILE A 242 -4.86 3.80 -12.23
C ILE A 242 -5.76 3.52 -11.02
N HIS A 243 -7.02 3.93 -11.06
CA HIS A 243 -7.98 3.70 -9.99
C HIS A 243 -8.58 2.31 -10.13
N PHE A 244 -8.48 1.51 -9.07
CA PHE A 244 -9.18 0.23 -9.05
C PHE A 244 -10.69 0.44 -9.09
N ASN A 245 -11.40 -0.56 -9.61
CA ASN A 245 -12.84 -0.72 -9.41
C ASN A 245 -13.10 -1.63 -8.19
N ALA A 246 -14.34 -2.07 -8.00
CA ALA A 246 -14.71 -2.92 -6.88
C ALA A 246 -13.96 -4.27 -6.80
N TYR A 247 -13.56 -4.87 -7.93
CA TYR A 247 -12.75 -6.09 -7.92
C TYR A 247 -11.33 -5.82 -7.43
N GLY A 248 -10.71 -4.74 -7.89
CA GLY A 248 -9.41 -4.33 -7.38
C GLY A 248 -9.49 -3.91 -5.90
N ALA A 249 -10.54 -3.19 -5.49
CA ALA A 249 -10.79 -2.84 -4.09
C ALA A 249 -10.89 -4.10 -3.21
N TYR A 250 -11.58 -5.14 -3.67
CA TYR A 250 -11.65 -6.43 -2.97
C TYR A 250 -10.26 -7.06 -2.80
N LEU A 251 -9.44 -7.10 -3.85
CA LEU A 251 -8.08 -7.64 -3.78
C LEU A 251 -7.21 -6.89 -2.77
N VAL A 252 -7.30 -5.55 -2.78
CA VAL A 252 -6.55 -4.68 -1.85
C VAL A 252 -7.06 -4.84 -0.42
N ALA A 253 -8.38 -4.97 -0.21
CA ALA A 253 -8.98 -5.18 1.10
C ALA A 253 -8.57 -6.54 1.71
N LEU A 254 -8.52 -7.60 0.89
CA LEU A 254 -7.98 -8.90 1.31
C LEU A 254 -6.51 -8.79 1.70
N THR A 255 -5.73 -8.01 0.95
CA THR A 255 -4.30 -7.76 1.25
C THR A 255 -4.14 -7.08 2.60
N HIS A 256 -4.91 -6.02 2.85
CA HIS A 256 -4.93 -5.34 4.15
C HIS A 256 -5.38 -6.28 5.26
N PHE A 257 -6.45 -7.07 5.06
CA PHE A 257 -6.90 -8.06 6.03
C PHE A 257 -5.77 -9.02 6.42
N ALA A 258 -5.11 -9.61 5.41
CA ALA A 258 -4.08 -10.62 5.63
C ALA A 258 -2.89 -10.07 6.40
N VAL A 259 -2.45 -8.85 6.09
CA VAL A 259 -1.34 -8.19 6.77
C VAL A 259 -1.74 -7.75 8.17
N LEU A 260 -2.83 -6.98 8.31
CA LEU A 260 -3.22 -6.36 9.57
C LEU A 260 -3.61 -7.39 10.62
N TYR A 261 -4.35 -8.45 10.23
CA TYR A 261 -4.76 -9.53 11.13
C TYR A 261 -3.82 -10.73 11.12
N GLN A 262 -2.74 -10.71 10.32
CA GLN A 262 -1.79 -11.82 10.18
C GLN A 262 -2.49 -13.18 9.96
N THR A 263 -3.58 -13.17 9.19
CA THR A 263 -4.52 -14.30 9.07
C THR A 263 -4.83 -14.56 7.61
N SER A 264 -4.91 -15.84 7.24
CA SER A 264 -5.27 -16.22 5.87
C SER A 264 -6.66 -15.70 5.49
N PRO A 265 -6.80 -14.99 4.36
CA PRO A 265 -8.10 -14.55 3.87
C PRO A 265 -8.87 -15.66 3.12
N VAL A 266 -8.33 -16.88 3.01
CA VAL A 266 -8.98 -17.99 2.30
C VAL A 266 -10.25 -18.41 3.04
N GLY A 267 -11.37 -18.41 2.31
CA GLY A 267 -12.70 -18.72 2.84
C GLY A 267 -13.48 -17.51 3.34
N LEU A 268 -12.91 -16.29 3.28
CA LEU A 268 -13.65 -15.07 3.57
C LEU A 268 -14.79 -14.81 2.56
N PRO A 269 -15.82 -14.04 2.94
CA PRO A 269 -16.90 -13.68 2.03
C PRO A 269 -16.39 -12.85 0.84
N HIS A 270 -17.12 -12.95 -0.27
CA HIS A 270 -16.87 -12.17 -1.49
C HIS A 270 -18.11 -11.42 -2.00
N ASN A 271 -19.26 -11.63 -1.33
CA ASN A 271 -20.47 -10.84 -1.53
C ASN A 271 -20.50 -9.71 -0.50
N LEU A 272 -20.01 -8.55 -0.91
CA LEU A 272 -19.80 -7.40 -0.04
C LEU A 272 -20.59 -6.18 -0.51
N VAL A 273 -20.66 -5.17 0.34
CA VAL A 273 -21.32 -3.89 0.09
C VAL A 273 -20.26 -2.79 0.02
N LYS A 274 -20.40 -1.87 -0.94
CA LYS A 274 -19.53 -0.70 -1.10
C LYS A 274 -19.79 0.34 -0.03
N PHE A 275 -18.94 1.37 0.01
CA PHE A 275 -19.08 2.49 0.94
C PHE A 275 -20.42 3.21 0.84
N ASP A 276 -20.95 3.35 -0.38
CA ASP A 276 -22.26 3.98 -0.65
C ASP A 276 -23.47 3.11 -0.28
N GLY A 277 -23.26 1.91 0.28
CA GLY A 277 -24.31 0.97 0.66
C GLY A 277 -24.85 0.12 -0.50
N THR A 278 -24.34 0.29 -1.73
CA THR A 278 -24.74 -0.53 -2.87
C THR A 278 -23.92 -1.83 -2.95
N PRO A 279 -24.47 -2.93 -3.51
CA PRO A 279 -23.71 -4.17 -3.63
C PRO A 279 -22.44 -4.01 -4.47
N ALA A 280 -21.33 -4.55 -3.99
CA ALA A 280 -20.14 -4.71 -4.82
C ALA A 280 -20.38 -5.84 -5.85
N PRO A 281 -19.91 -5.68 -7.10
CA PRO A 281 -19.87 -6.76 -8.08
C PRO A 281 -19.22 -8.03 -7.51
N ASP A 282 -19.94 -9.15 -7.59
CA ASP A 282 -19.46 -10.44 -7.10
C ASP A 282 -18.41 -11.03 -8.07
N PRO A 283 -17.14 -11.24 -7.63
CA PRO A 283 -16.13 -11.92 -8.46
C PRO A 283 -16.47 -13.40 -8.72
N GLY A 284 -17.42 -13.97 -7.98
CA GLY A 284 -17.78 -15.37 -8.00
C GLY A 284 -16.76 -16.23 -7.23
N PRO A 285 -17.14 -17.47 -6.87
CA PRO A 285 -16.38 -18.29 -5.93
C PRO A 285 -14.98 -18.66 -6.43
N GLU A 286 -14.82 -18.89 -7.74
CA GLU A 286 -13.52 -19.28 -8.31
C GLU A 286 -12.51 -18.13 -8.30
N ALA A 287 -12.91 -16.93 -8.74
CA ALA A 287 -12.04 -15.76 -8.73
C ALA A 287 -11.76 -15.30 -7.30
N ALA A 288 -12.77 -15.27 -6.42
CA ALA A 288 -12.59 -14.95 -5.01
C ALA A 288 -11.55 -15.85 -4.33
N LYS A 289 -11.69 -17.18 -4.50
CA LYS A 289 -10.74 -18.15 -3.95
C LYS A 289 -9.33 -17.91 -4.48
N LEU A 290 -9.17 -17.65 -5.78
CA LEU A 290 -7.86 -17.35 -6.37
C LEU A 290 -7.23 -16.08 -5.80
N MET A 291 -8.03 -15.01 -5.64
CA MET A 291 -7.58 -13.75 -5.06
C MET A 291 -7.10 -13.96 -3.62
N GLN A 292 -7.88 -14.69 -2.81
CA GLN A 292 -7.53 -15.01 -1.42
C GLN A 292 -6.27 -15.85 -1.29
N GLU A 293 -6.12 -16.88 -2.13
CA GLU A 293 -4.93 -17.74 -2.16
C GLU A 293 -3.67 -16.95 -2.55
N ILE A 294 -3.77 -16.09 -3.58
CA ILE A 294 -2.65 -15.26 -4.04
C ILE A 294 -2.25 -14.23 -3.00
N VAL A 295 -3.22 -13.57 -2.35
CA VAL A 295 -2.92 -12.64 -1.25
C VAL A 295 -2.12 -13.34 -0.16
N TRP A 296 -2.56 -14.54 0.26
CA TRP A 296 -1.87 -15.27 1.32
C TRP A 296 -0.45 -15.69 0.91
N ASP A 297 -0.27 -16.19 -0.32
CA ASP A 297 1.03 -16.58 -0.86
C ASP A 297 2.02 -15.41 -0.91
N VAL A 298 1.58 -14.23 -1.37
CA VAL A 298 2.44 -13.04 -1.43
C VAL A 298 2.80 -12.54 -0.03
N VAL A 299 1.79 -12.36 0.83
CA VAL A 299 1.98 -11.76 2.16
C VAL A 299 2.88 -12.61 3.05
N THR A 300 2.85 -13.94 2.91
CA THR A 300 3.65 -14.87 3.72
C THR A 300 5.02 -15.21 3.15
N ARG A 301 5.37 -14.70 1.96
CA ARG A 301 6.70 -14.81 1.33
C ARG A 301 7.50 -13.50 1.34
N TYR A 302 6.88 -12.42 1.79
CA TYR A 302 7.49 -11.11 1.86
C TYR A 302 7.62 -10.69 3.33
N SER A 303 8.82 -10.80 3.90
CA SER A 303 9.06 -10.58 5.33
C SER A 303 8.69 -9.19 5.83
N ARG A 304 8.71 -8.17 4.96
CA ARG A 304 8.42 -6.79 5.33
C ARG A 304 6.95 -6.57 5.65
N THR A 305 6.06 -7.51 5.31
CA THR A 305 4.68 -7.48 5.79
C THR A 305 4.56 -7.64 7.30
N GLY A 306 5.59 -8.22 7.96
CA GLY A 306 5.53 -8.60 9.37
C GLY A 306 4.59 -9.77 9.65
N VAL A 307 4.00 -10.41 8.63
CA VAL A 307 3.25 -11.65 8.82
C VAL A 307 4.24 -12.80 9.03
N PRO A 308 3.99 -13.75 9.97
CA PRO A 308 4.82 -14.93 10.12
C PRO A 308 4.99 -15.66 8.77
N GLN A 309 6.25 -15.84 8.36
CA GLN A 309 6.55 -16.45 7.06
C GLN A 309 6.21 -17.94 7.08
N GLN A 310 5.66 -18.45 5.97
CA GLN A 310 5.47 -19.89 5.79
C GLN A 310 6.75 -20.50 5.21
N ASN A 311 7.30 -21.50 5.89
CA ASN A 311 8.41 -22.32 5.37
C ASN A 311 7.93 -23.26 4.26
#